data_AF-A0A158L6F0-F1
#
_entry.id   AF-A0A158L6F0-F1
#
_cell.length_a   1.000
_cell.length_b   1.000
_cell.length_c   1.000
_cell.angle_alpha   90.00
_cell.angle_beta   90.00
_cell.angle_gamma   90.00
#
_symmetry.space_group_name_H-M   'P 1'
#
loop_
_entity.id
_entity.type
_entity.pdbx_description
1 polymer ?
#
loop_
_entity_poly.entity_id
_entity_poly.type
_entity_poly.pdbx_seq_one_letter_code
_entity_poly.pdbx_strand_id
1 'polypeptide(L)' 'MVALVSRCEALDLVRRQVSETDRRQVEVHLQKAGEKVLARLAELHRAELKSLQGAFRVPQIDY' A
#
# COMPACT_ATOMS: atom_id res chain seq x y z
N MET A 1 4.67 -17.27 1.26
CA MET A 1 4.41 -15.90 1.75
C MET A 1 3.31 -15.27 0.89
N VAL A 2 2.03 -15.48 1.20
CA VAL A 2 0.85 -14.95 0.44
C VAL A 2 -0.26 -14.40 1.38
N ALA A 3 -0.05 -14.48 2.70
CA ALA A 3 -1.09 -14.27 3.71
C ALA A 3 -1.67 -12.85 3.74
N LEU A 4 -0.89 -11.83 3.38
CA LEU A 4 -1.37 -10.44 3.38
C LEU A 4 -2.39 -10.22 2.27
N VAL A 5 -2.05 -10.59 1.03
CA VAL A 5 -2.94 -10.39 -0.12
C VAL A 5 -4.23 -11.19 0.07
N SER A 6 -4.15 -12.42 0.60
CA SER A 6 -5.35 -13.23 0.84
C SER A 6 -6.27 -12.61 1.89
N ARG A 7 -5.70 -11.94 2.91
CA ARG A 7 -6.47 -11.23 3.92
C ARG A 7 -7.10 -9.95 3.36
N CYS A 8 -6.36 -9.20 2.55
CA CYS A 8 -6.91 -8.03 1.87
C CYS A 8 -8.03 -8.40 0.89
N GLU A 9 -7.92 -9.55 0.23
CA GLU A 9 -8.96 -10.09 -0.65
C GLU A 9 -10.20 -10.52 0.14
N ALA A 10 -10.03 -11.21 1.29
CA ALA A 10 -11.14 -11.57 2.18
C ALA A 10 -11.85 -10.36 2.82
N LEU A 11 -11.24 -9.18 2.78
CA LEU A 11 -11.80 -7.92 3.28
C LEU A 11 -12.31 -7.02 2.13
N ASP A 12 -12.42 -7.55 0.90
CA ASP A 12 -12.84 -6.81 -0.30
C ASP A 12 -11.99 -5.55 -0.61
N LEU A 13 -10.75 -5.51 -0.11
CA LEU A 13 -9.83 -4.39 -0.34
C LEU A 13 -9.08 -4.52 -1.67
N VAL A 14 -8.85 -5.76 -2.11
CA VAL A 14 -8.18 -6.06 -3.37
C VAL A 14 -8.89 -7.22 -4.08
N ARG A 15 -8.75 -7.31 -5.40
CA ARG A 15 -9.19 -8.46 -6.19
C ARG A 15 -8.00 -9.05 -6.91
N ARG A 16 -7.91 -10.38 -6.93
CA ARG A 16 -6.98 -11.09 -7.81
C ARG A 16 -7.62 -11.40 -9.14
N GLN A 17 -6.84 -11.22 -10.20
CA GLN A 17 -7.22 -11.59 -11.56
C GLN A 17 -6.04 -12.31 -12.22
N VAL A 18 -6.32 -13.40 -12.93
CA VAL A 18 -5.31 -14.05 -13.77
C VAL A 18 -5.02 -13.11 -14.93
N SER A 19 -3.74 -12.84 -15.22
CA SER A 19 -3.39 -11.95 -16.30
C SER A 19 -3.90 -12.49 -17.64
N GLU A 20 -4.51 -11.61 -18.43
CA GLU A 20 -4.98 -11.94 -19.78
C GLU A 20 -3.82 -12.13 -20.76
N THR A 21 -2.64 -11.55 -20.45
CA THR A 21 -1.45 -11.57 -21.31
C THR A 21 -0.52 -12.75 -20.99
N ASP A 22 -0.39 -13.13 -19.72
CA ASP A 22 0.40 -14.29 -19.29
C ASP A 22 -0.28 -15.03 -18.13
N ARG A 23 -0.85 -16.21 -18.41
CA ARG A 23 -1.62 -17.00 -17.42
C ARG A 23 -0.80 -17.51 -16.24
N ARG A 24 0.53 -17.35 -16.25
CA ARG A 24 1.40 -17.66 -15.11
C ARG A 24 1.43 -16.53 -14.08
N GLN A 25 0.89 -15.37 -14.42
CA GLN A 25 0.90 -14.19 -13.56
C GLN A 25 -0.48 -13.95 -12.95
N VAL A 26 -0.47 -13.53 -11.70
CA VAL A 26 -1.66 -13.07 -10.98
C VAL A 26 -1.49 -11.59 -10.70
N GLU A 27 -2.46 -10.82 -11.16
CA GLU A 27 -2.51 -9.39 -10.92
C GLU A 27 -3.38 -9.11 -9.69
N VAL A 28 -2.93 -8.18 -8.85
CA VAL A 28 -3.66 -7.73 -7.66
C VAL A 28 -4.13 -6.32 -7.91
N HIS A 29 -5.44 -6.16 -8.04
CA HIS A 29 -6.08 -4.90 -8.34
C HIS A 29 -6.71 -4.32 -7.06
N LEU A 30 -6.43 -3.06 -6.76
CA LEU A 30 -6.99 -2.38 -5.60
C LEU A 30 -8.48 -2.08 -5.85
N GLN A 31 -9.33 -2.38 -4.87
CA GLN A 31 -10.75 -2.03 -4.92
C GLN A 31 -10.95 -0.62 -4.34
N LYS A 32 -12.09 0.00 -4.63
CA LYS A 32 -12.47 1.33 -4.08
C LYS A 32 -12.42 1.38 -2.55
N ALA A 33 -12.75 0.27 -1.87
CA ALA A 33 -12.64 0.17 -0.41
C ALA A 33 -11.16 0.16 0.02
N GLY A 34 -10.32 -0.58 -0.70
CA GLY A 34 -8.86 -0.60 -0.50
C GLY A 34 -8.21 0.75 -0.70
N GLU A 35 -8.62 1.51 -1.72
CA GLU A 35 -8.13 2.88 -1.97
C GLU A 35 -8.36 3.81 -0.77
N LYS A 36 -9.57 3.79 -0.19
CA LYS A 36 -9.89 4.61 0.99
C LYS A 36 -9.03 4.24 2.19
N VAL A 37 -8.85 2.94 2.44
CA VAL A 37 -8.02 2.44 3.55
C VAL A 37 -6.55 2.82 3.31
N LEU A 38 -6.05 2.65 2.09
CA LEU A 38 -4.68 2.99 1.71
C LEU A 38 -4.42 4.49 1.84
N ALA A 39 -5.35 5.34 1.39
CA ALA A 39 -5.26 6.78 1.55
C ALA A 39 -5.18 7.18 3.04
N ARG A 40 -6.05 6.61 3.88
CA ARG A 40 -6.01 6.84 5.33
C ARG A 40 -4.67 6.38 5.93
N LEU A 41 -4.17 5.21 5.53
CA LEU A 41 -2.89 4.68 6.00
C LEU A 41 -1.71 5.58 5.59
N ALA A 42 -1.75 6.13 4.38
CA ALA A 42 -0.75 7.09 3.90
C ALA A 42 -0.80 8.40 4.68
N GLU A 43 -1.99 8.93 5.00
CA GLU A 43 -2.12 10.12 5.85
C GLU A 43 -1.55 9.89 7.25
N LEU A 44 -1.84 8.74 7.87
CA LEU A 44 -1.29 8.37 9.17
C LEU A 44 0.24 8.29 9.13
N HIS A 45 0.81 7.63 8.12
CA HIS A 45 2.27 7.58 7.94
C HIS A 45 2.88 8.97 7.75
N ARG A 46 2.24 9.85 6.97
CA ARG A 46 2.74 11.23 6.81
C ARG A 46 2.65 12.02 8.11
N ALA A 47 1.60 11.81 8.91
CA ALA A 47 1.47 12.43 10.22
C ALA A 47 2.54 11.93 11.20
N GLU A 48 2.84 10.63 11.20
CA GLU A 48 3.94 10.04 11.98
C GLU A 48 5.30 10.62 11.56
N LEU A 49 5.58 10.69 10.26
CA LEU A 49 6.80 11.33 9.76
C LEU A 49 6.90 12.79 10.15
N LYS A 50 5.82 13.58 10.08
CA LYS A 50 5.79 14.97 10.52
C LYS A 50 6.01 15.09 12.03
N SER A 51 5.44 14.19 12.83
CA SER A 51 5.69 14.12 14.28
C SER A 51 7.17 13.81 14.59
N LEU A 52 7.81 12.99 13.75
CA LEU A 52 9.23 12.64 13.84
C LEU A 52 10.19 13.71 13.27
N GLN A 53 9.72 14.75 12.57
CA GLN A 53 10.57 15.84 12.06
C GLN A 53 11.23 16.67 13.18
N GLY A 54 10.84 16.49 14.45
CA GLY A 54 11.58 17.01 15.61
C GLY A 54 12.68 16.08 16.15
N ALA A 55 12.68 14.80 15.79
CA ALA A 55 13.58 13.77 16.31
C ALA A 55 14.62 13.25 15.31
N PHE A 56 14.42 13.47 14.00
CA PHE A 56 15.35 13.03 12.96
C PHE A 56 15.65 14.15 11.95
N ARG A 57 16.85 14.75 12.03
CA ARG A 57 17.39 15.63 10.98
C ARG A 57 17.76 14.77 9.78
N VAL A 58 16.99 14.87 8.70
CA VAL A 58 17.43 14.38 7.39
C VAL A 58 18.56 15.31 6.93
N PRO A 59 19.80 14.85 6.71
CA PRO A 59 20.80 15.68 6.07
C PRO A 59 20.33 15.97 4.65
N GLN A 60 20.12 17.24 4.33
CA GLN A 60 19.94 17.66 2.94
C GLN A 60 21.24 17.28 2.21
N ILE A 61 21.12 16.33 1.27
CA ILE A 61 22.18 16.09 0.30
C ILE A 61 21.95 17.12 -0.80
N ASP A 62 22.66 18.24 -0.70
CA ASP A 62 22.82 19.19 -1.79
C ASP A 62 23.74 18.57 -2.87
N TYR A 63 23.33 18.67 -4.14
CA TYR A 63 24.13 18.27 -5.32
C TYR A 63 24.87 19.48 -5.88
#